data_AF-A0A117KD39-F1
#
_entry.id   AF-A0A117KD39-F1
#
_cell.length_a   1.000
_cell.length_b   1.000
_cell.length_c   1.000
_cell.angle_alpha   90.00
_cell.angle_beta   90.00
_cell.angle_gamma   90.00
#
_symmetry.space_group_name_H-M   'P 1'
#
loop_
_entity.id
_entity.type
_entity.pdbx_description
1 polymer ?
#
loop_
_entity_poly.entity_id
_entity_poly.type
_entity_poly.pdbx_seq_one_letter_code
_entity_poly.pdbx_strand_id
1 'polypeptide(L)'
;MELVDSLETPEDAERATVVVGGEKGADFASSSHAIVQKYLHGLQGCDALCVEAREKAIDRRTATKVELDEPTWHVSLNTVLDGDSWKLQILRDNLSFGSAGQGE
;
A
#
# COMPACT_ATOMS: atom_id res chain seq x y z
N MET A 1 0.76 14.27 2.21
CA MET A 1 1.86 13.36 2.61
C MET A 1 2.65 13.01 1.36
N GLU A 2 3.96 13.30 1.31
CA GLU A 2 4.79 13.19 0.11
C GLU A 2 5.48 11.82 -0.02
N LEU A 3 4.73 10.74 -0.22
CA LEU A 3 5.29 9.41 -0.45
C LEU A 3 4.58 8.72 -1.61
N VAL A 4 5.34 7.94 -2.39
CA VAL A 4 4.77 7.11 -3.47
C VAL A 4 4.12 5.89 -2.85
N ASP A 5 2.81 5.79 -3.02
CA ASP A 5 1.98 4.81 -2.33
C ASP A 5 2.03 3.42 -2.99
N SER A 6 2.10 3.34 -4.31
CA SER A 6 1.85 2.10 -5.06
C SER A 6 3.10 1.31 -5.49
N LEU A 7 4.28 1.55 -4.91
CA LEU A 7 5.55 0.96 -5.38
C LEU A 7 5.56 -0.58 -5.39
N GLU A 8 4.98 -1.21 -4.36
CA GLU A 8 4.96 -2.68 -4.21
C GLU A 8 3.71 -3.34 -4.85
N THR A 9 3.02 -2.60 -5.71
CA THR A 9 1.87 -3.13 -6.43
C THR A 9 2.39 -4.02 -7.56
N PRO A 10 1.90 -5.28 -7.72
CA PRO A 10 2.33 -6.15 -8.81
C PRO A 10 2.21 -5.44 -10.16
N GLU A 11 3.14 -5.69 -11.08
CA GLU A 11 3.14 -5.10 -12.42
C GLU A 11 2.68 -6.10 -13.50
N ASP A 12 2.17 -5.58 -14.61
CA ASP A 12 1.85 -6.32 -15.84
C ASP A 12 1.16 -7.68 -15.63
N ALA A 13 1.82 -8.79 -16.00
CA ALA A 13 1.25 -10.13 -15.98
C ALA A 13 0.99 -10.65 -14.55
N GLU A 14 1.73 -10.15 -13.55
CA GLU A 14 1.53 -10.53 -12.15
C GLU A 14 0.24 -9.94 -11.58
N ARG A 15 -0.22 -8.80 -12.09
CA ARG A 15 -1.51 -8.19 -11.68
C ARG A 15 -2.67 -9.14 -11.90
N ALA A 16 -2.73 -9.80 -13.06
CA ALA A 16 -3.80 -10.73 -13.36
C ALA A 16 -3.75 -11.94 -12.42
N THR A 17 -2.56 -12.46 -12.13
CA THR A 17 -2.37 -13.61 -11.22
C THR A 17 -2.72 -13.29 -9.77
N VAL A 18 -2.48 -12.06 -9.32
CA VAL A 18 -2.76 -11.63 -7.93
C VAL A 18 -4.24 -11.26 -7.72
N VAL A 19 -4.90 -10.70 -8.75
CA VAL A 19 -6.25 -10.12 -8.63
C VAL A 19 -7.35 -11.12 -8.95
N VAL A 20 -7.06 -12.07 -9.84
CA VAL A 20 -8.05 -13.03 -10.35
C VAL A 20 -7.96 -14.33 -9.57
N GLY A 21 -9.00 -14.62 -8.81
CA GLY A 21 -9.13 -15.87 -8.06
C GLY A 21 -10.07 -16.88 -8.73
N GLY A 22 -9.86 -18.17 -8.41
CA GLY A 22 -10.81 -19.24 -8.68
C GLY A 22 -10.26 -20.35 -9.57
N GLU A 23 -10.73 -21.58 -9.33
CA GLU A 23 -10.38 -22.72 -10.18
C GLU A 23 -10.97 -22.55 -11.58
N LYS A 24 -10.18 -22.92 -12.58
CA LYS A 24 -10.61 -22.88 -13.98
C LYS A 24 -11.88 -23.71 -14.17
N GLY A 25 -12.99 -23.05 -14.50
CA GLY A 25 -14.29 -23.69 -14.72
C GLY A 25 -15.35 -23.40 -13.64
N ALA A 26 -14.99 -22.71 -12.55
CA ALA A 26 -15.97 -22.16 -11.62
C ALA A 26 -16.67 -20.92 -12.23
N ASP A 27 -17.93 -20.68 -11.84
CA ASP A 27 -18.76 -19.58 -12.36
C ASP A 27 -18.12 -18.18 -12.20
N PHE A 28 -17.18 -18.04 -11.26
CA PHE A 28 -16.50 -16.78 -10.92
C PHE A 28 -14.96 -16.87 -11.03
N ALA A 29 -14.42 -17.78 -11.84
CA ALA A 29 -12.98 -18.00 -12.00
C ALA A 29 -12.19 -16.79 -12.55
N SER A 30 -12.86 -15.70 -12.92
CA SER A 30 -12.27 -14.44 -13.36
C SER A 30 -12.67 -13.24 -12.48
N SER A 31 -13.18 -13.51 -11.28
CA SER A 31 -13.65 -12.48 -10.35
C SER A 31 -12.54 -11.99 -9.41
N SER A 32 -12.79 -10.84 -8.81
CA SER A 32 -11.91 -10.23 -7.79
C SER A 32 -12.74 -9.63 -6.67
N HIS A 33 -12.10 -9.39 -5.53
CA HIS A 33 -12.70 -8.79 -4.34
C HIS A 33 -12.11 -7.40 -4.13
N ALA A 34 -12.97 -6.39 -4.00
CA ALA A 34 -12.57 -5.01 -3.76
C ALA A 34 -12.97 -4.55 -2.35
N ILE A 35 -12.01 -3.96 -1.63
CA ILE A 35 -12.23 -3.31 -0.33
C ILE A 35 -11.86 -1.84 -0.49
N VAL A 36 -12.77 -0.94 -0.08
CA VAL A 36 -12.59 0.51 -0.21
C VAL A 36 -12.62 1.16 1.18
N GLN A 37 -11.63 2.01 1.45
CA GLN A 37 -11.50 2.75 2.69
C GLN A 37 -11.17 4.22 2.38
N LYS A 38 -11.89 5.14 3.03
CA LYS A 38 -11.63 6.58 2.92
C LYS A 38 -10.82 7.04 4.12
N TYR A 39 -9.58 7.47 3.88
CA TYR A 39 -8.69 8.01 4.91
C TYR A 39 -8.65 9.53 4.86
N LEU A 40 -8.74 10.16 6.03
CA LEU A 40 -8.56 11.60 6.22
C LEU A 40 -7.27 11.81 7.01
N HIS A 41 -6.39 12.66 6.52
CA HIS A 41 -5.08 12.87 7.11
C HIS A 41 -5.02 14.19 7.87
N GLY A 42 -4.44 14.17 9.07
CA GLY A 42 -4.12 15.41 9.79
C GLY A 42 -2.83 16.01 9.26
N LEU A 43 -2.87 16.70 8.10
CA LEU A 43 -1.65 17.17 7.41
C LEU A 43 -0.78 18.08 8.28
N GLN A 44 -1.38 18.94 9.11
CA GLN A 44 -0.62 19.79 10.05
C GLN A 44 0.22 18.96 11.03
N GLY A 45 -0.33 17.87 11.54
CA GLY A 45 0.38 16.96 12.43
C GLY A 45 1.49 16.22 11.69
N CYS A 46 1.22 15.78 10.46
CA CYS A 46 2.23 15.16 9.61
C CYS A 46 3.39 16.10 9.27
N ASP A 47 3.09 17.35 8.93
CA ASP A 47 4.09 18.35 8.52
C ASP A 47 4.94 18.84 9.69
N ALA A 48 4.43 18.73 10.92
CA ALA A 48 5.19 19.02 12.13
C ALA A 48 6.25 17.95 12.45
N LEU A 49 6.15 16.75 11.86
CA LEU A 49 7.13 15.68 12.07
C LEU A 49 8.38 15.90 11.20
N CYS A 50 9.55 15.58 11.74
CA CYS A 50 10.78 15.52 10.94
C CYS A 50 10.66 14.46 9.83
N VAL A 51 11.50 14.58 8.80
CA VAL A 51 11.50 13.63 7.67
C VAL A 51 11.78 12.23 8.17
N GLU A 52 12.72 12.06 9.10
CA GLU A 52 13.10 10.75 9.66
C GLU A 52 11.93 10.07 10.38
N ALA A 53 11.11 10.84 11.10
CA ALA A 53 9.92 10.30 11.77
C ALA A 53 8.85 9.86 10.76
N ARG A 54 8.66 10.61 9.67
CA ARG A 54 7.74 10.25 8.59
C ARG A 54 8.23 9.02 7.81
N GLU A 55 9.51 8.98 7.49
CA GLU A 55 10.15 7.83 6.83
C GLU A 55 10.06 6.57 7.69
N LYS A 56 10.27 6.69 9.01
CA LYS A 56 10.11 5.58 9.95
C LYS A 56 8.66 5.10 10.02
N ALA A 57 7.68 5.99 10.03
CA ALA A 57 6.27 5.58 10.06
C ALA A 57 5.85 4.76 8.83
N ILE A 58 6.52 4.97 7.70
CA ILE A 58 6.24 4.27 6.43
C ILE A 58 7.26 3.17 6.13
N ASP A 59 8.37 3.11 6.87
CA ASP A 59 9.53 2.24 6.62
C ASP A 59 10.22 2.48 5.27
N ARG A 60 10.18 3.71 4.75
CA ARG A 60 10.78 4.02 3.44
C ARG A 60 11.35 5.43 3.39
N ARG A 61 12.48 5.57 2.70
CA ARG A 61 13.10 6.85 2.38
C ARG A 61 12.23 7.65 1.42
N THR A 62 12.01 8.91 1.71
CA THR A 62 11.16 9.80 0.91
C THR A 62 11.79 10.10 -0.45
N ALA A 63 13.07 10.46 -0.44
CA ALA A 63 13.78 10.87 -1.66
C ALA A 63 14.10 9.71 -2.61
N THR A 64 14.61 8.61 -2.05
CA THR A 64 15.10 7.46 -2.85
C THR A 64 14.06 6.36 -3.01
N LYS A 65 12.99 6.38 -2.22
CA LYS A 65 11.97 5.32 -2.17
C LYS A 65 12.51 3.96 -1.72
N VAL A 66 13.71 3.91 -1.17
CA VAL A 66 14.34 2.68 -0.67
C VAL A 66 13.77 2.34 0.71
N GLU A 67 13.43 1.06 0.91
CA GLU A 67 12.99 0.55 2.21
C GLU A 67 14.10 0.71 3.26
N LEU A 68 13.72 0.94 4.51
CA LEU A 68 14.67 1.01 5.60
C LEU A 68 15.22 -0.38 5.93
N ASP A 69 16.46 -0.46 6.43
CA ASP A 69 17.12 -1.73 6.75
C ASP A 69 16.39 -2.52 7.86
N GLU A 70 15.70 -1.82 8.77
CA GLU A 70 14.93 -2.40 9.87
C GLU A 70 13.48 -1.88 9.85
N PRO A 71 12.61 -2.42 8.97
CA PRO A 71 11.22 -1.97 8.83
C PRO A 71 10.36 -2.48 10.00
N THR A 72 9.57 -1.60 10.62
CA THR A 72 8.79 -1.90 11.84
C THR A 72 7.34 -1.45 11.81
N TRP A 73 6.93 -0.65 10.82
CA TRP A 73 5.61 -0.02 10.73
C TRP A 73 4.90 -0.40 9.43
N HIS A 74 4.52 0.57 8.60
CA HIS A 74 3.55 0.38 7.53
C HIS A 74 3.91 -0.74 6.55
N VAL A 75 5.15 -0.82 6.06
CA VAL A 75 5.56 -1.87 5.13
C VAL A 75 5.64 -3.21 5.83
N SER A 76 6.21 -3.25 7.04
CA SER A 76 6.36 -4.49 7.82
C SER A 76 5.00 -5.10 8.18
N LEU A 77 4.05 -4.28 8.64
CA LEU A 77 2.69 -4.71 9.02
C LEU A 77 1.85 -5.15 7.82
N ASN A 78 2.13 -4.64 6.62
CA ASN A 78 1.44 -5.05 5.39
C ASN A 78 2.21 -6.12 4.60
N THR A 79 3.32 -6.64 5.13
CA THR A 79 4.01 -7.80 4.57
C THR A 79 3.46 -9.06 5.23
N VAL A 80 2.59 -9.77 4.51
CA VAL A 80 1.95 -10.99 5.01
C VAL A 80 2.47 -12.19 4.24
N LEU A 81 2.82 -13.26 4.96
CA LEU A 81 3.28 -14.52 4.39
C LEU A 81 2.24 -15.62 4.60
N ASP A 82 2.15 -16.55 3.65
CA ASP A 82 1.38 -17.78 3.82
C ASP A 82 2.16 -18.86 4.59
N GLY A 83 1.59 -20.07 4.70
CA GLY A 83 2.20 -21.19 5.41
C GLY A 83 3.52 -21.70 4.81
N ASP A 84 3.78 -21.41 3.53
CA ASP A 84 4.98 -21.81 2.79
C ASP A 84 5.97 -20.64 2.63
N SER A 85 5.75 -19.54 3.38
CA SER A 85 6.56 -18.31 3.36
C SER A 85 6.52 -17.52 2.04
N TRP A 86 5.48 -17.70 1.22
CA TRP A 86 5.23 -16.84 0.06
C TRP A 86 4.50 -15.57 0.46
N LYS A 87 4.88 -14.44 -0.15
CA LYS A 87 4.20 -13.15 0.08
C LYS A 87 2.78 -13.21 -0.49
N LEU A 88 1.80 -12.94 0.36
CA LEU A 88 0.43 -12.67 -0.05
C LEU A 88 0.34 -11.23 -0.53
N GLN A 89 -0.05 -11.05 -1.78
CA GLN A 89 -0.11 -9.74 -2.42
C GLN A 89 -1.56 -9.30 -2.66
N ILE A 90 -1.74 -7.99 -2.73
CA ILE A 90 -2.97 -7.35 -3.19
C ILE A 90 -2.62 -6.30 -4.24
N LEU A 91 -3.57 -5.99 -5.10
CA LEU A 91 -3.47 -4.83 -5.98
C LEU A 91 -4.09 -3.61 -5.29
N ARG A 92 -3.30 -2.53 -5.16
CA ARG A 92 -3.77 -1.25 -4.60
C ARG A 92 -3.87 -0.21 -5.71
N ASP A 93 -4.93 0.57 -5.64
CA ASP A 93 -5.18 1.69 -6.55
C ASP A 93 -5.60 2.91 -5.72
N ASN A 94 -4.66 3.37 -4.90
CA ASN A 94 -4.90 4.47 -3.97
C ASN A 94 -4.93 5.80 -4.72
N LEU A 95 -5.94 6.60 -4.44
CA LEU A 95 -6.14 7.91 -5.07
C LEU A 95 -6.20 9.01 -4.00
N SER A 96 -5.48 10.09 -4.25
CA SER A 96 -5.58 11.30 -3.45
C SER A 96 -6.89 12.04 -3.73
N PHE A 97 -7.49 12.56 -2.68
CA PHE A 97 -8.67 13.42 -2.74
C PHE A 97 -8.57 14.47 -1.62
N GLY A 98 -9.28 15.58 -1.75
CA GLY A 98 -9.32 16.58 -0.68
C GLY A 98 -9.93 17.91 -1.11
N SER A 99 -10.07 18.81 -0.15
CA SER A 99 -10.46 20.20 -0.34
C SER A 99 -9.54 21.09 0.48
N ALA A 100 -8.84 22.02 -0.19
CA ALA A 100 -7.79 22.83 0.43
C ALA A 100 -8.24 23.63 1.68
N GLY A 101 -9.55 23.89 1.85
CA GLY A 101 -10.09 24.62 2.99
C GLY A 101 -10.34 23.79 4.26
N GLN A 102 -10.14 22.47 4.23
CA GLN A 102 -10.50 21.58 5.35
C GLN A 102 -9.33 21.14 6.23
N GLY A 103 -8.08 21.50 5.87
CA GLY A 103 -6.90 21.11 6.66
C GLY A 103 -6.60 19.61 6.65
N GLU A 104 -7.19 18.90 5.69
CA GLU A 104 -7.01 17.48 5.36
C GLU A 104 -6.07 17.26 4.18
#